data_AF-A0A8J4YEQ7-F1
#
_entry.id   AF-A0A8J4YEQ7-F1
#
_cell.length_a   1.000
_cell.length_b   1.000
_cell.length_c   1.000
_cell.angle_alpha   90.00
_cell.angle_beta   90.00
_cell.angle_gamma   90.00
#
_symmetry.space_group_name_H-M   'P 1'
#
loop_
_entity.id
_entity.type
_entity.pdbx_description
1 polymer ?
#
loop_
_entity_poly.entity_id
_entity_poly.type
_entity_poly.pdbx_seq_one_letter_code
_entity_poly.pdbx_strand_id
1 'polypeptide(L)'
;MWYLVPEQVILCLFDDMVSDKEKKKVADVLVALPAPRYFPPGKPNFQPEIRLLTDTRPSLAVFVTERSWLLFKLFRLDTAWLLTEPATWPLSPAYQELRDLTRNMKVVNDSAERAVKDVQEYANMTRDAGHIDDVILVRIDHRCRLSHLRKADLNDII
;
A
#
# COMPACT_ATOMS: atom_id res chain seq x y z
N MET A 1 -9.97 -0.11 -2.20
CA MET A 1 -9.45 -1.17 -1.31
C MET A 1 -8.14 -1.68 -1.90
N TRP A 2 -7.00 -1.04 -1.62
CA TRP A 2 -5.71 -1.24 -2.32
C TRP A 2 -4.65 -1.99 -1.47
N TYR A 3 -5.00 -2.44 -0.27
CA TYR A 3 -4.04 -2.97 0.72
C TYR A 3 -3.92 -4.50 0.78
N LEU A 4 -4.66 -5.22 -0.06
CA LEU A 4 -4.63 -6.69 -0.10
C LEU A 4 -3.57 -7.22 -1.07
N VAL A 5 -2.40 -6.58 -1.05
CA VAL A 5 -1.19 -7.06 -1.73
C VAL A 5 -0.24 -7.66 -0.70
N PRO A 6 0.58 -8.65 -1.08
CA PRO A 6 1.43 -9.33 -0.13
C PRO A 6 2.37 -8.39 0.63
N GLU A 7 2.84 -7.31 0.01
CA GLU A 7 3.74 -6.35 0.63
C GLU A 7 3.08 -5.52 1.74
N GLN A 8 1.75 -5.37 1.72
CA GLN A 8 1.01 -4.48 2.62
C GLN A 8 0.11 -5.23 3.61
N VAL A 9 -0.24 -6.50 3.34
CA VAL A 9 -1.11 -7.28 4.22
C VAL A 9 -0.56 -7.33 5.66
N ILE A 10 0.77 -7.31 5.84
CA ILE A 10 1.42 -7.36 7.16
C ILE A 10 1.10 -6.14 8.04
N LEU A 11 0.62 -5.03 7.46
CA LEU A 11 0.13 -3.89 8.24
C LEU A 11 -1.05 -4.26 9.14
N CYS A 12 -1.79 -5.34 8.81
CA CYS A 12 -2.87 -5.84 9.64
C CYS A 12 -2.42 -6.31 11.03
N LEU A 13 -1.14 -6.61 11.22
CA LEU A 13 -0.59 -7.01 12.51
C LEU A 13 -0.66 -5.87 13.55
N PHE A 14 -0.65 -4.62 13.07
CA PHE A 14 -0.65 -3.41 13.90
C PHE A 14 -2.04 -2.76 14.02
N ASP A 15 -3.03 -3.31 13.33
CA ASP A 15 -4.41 -2.83 13.35
C ASP A 15 -5.14 -3.34 14.59
N ASP A 16 -5.74 -2.44 15.35
CA ASP A 16 -6.50 -2.76 16.56
C ASP A 16 -7.85 -3.43 16.25
N MET A 17 -8.35 -3.32 15.02
CA MET A 17 -9.61 -3.94 14.56
C MET A 17 -9.44 -5.41 14.14
N VAL A 18 -8.21 -5.88 13.96
CA VAL A 18 -7.93 -7.27 13.59
C VAL A 18 -7.76 -8.10 14.86
N SER A 19 -8.57 -9.15 14.99
CA SER A 19 -8.51 -10.05 16.15
C SER A 19 -7.16 -10.75 16.27
N ASP A 20 -6.72 -11.01 17.49
CA ASP A 20 -5.47 -11.73 17.78
C ASP A 20 -5.40 -13.10 17.08
N LYS A 21 -6.52 -13.84 17.02
CA LYS A 21 -6.59 -15.11 16.30
C LYS A 21 -6.20 -14.98 14.83
N GLU A 22 -6.59 -13.88 14.19
CA GLU A 22 -6.30 -13.62 12.78
C GLU A 22 -4.87 -13.12 12.60
N LYS A 23 -4.38 -12.25 13.51
CA LYS A 23 -2.97 -11.83 13.55
C LYS A 23 -2.03 -13.01 13.71
N LYS A 24 -2.36 -13.95 14.60
CA LYS A 24 -1.58 -15.16 14.85
C LYS A 24 -1.45 -16.01 13.58
N LYS A 25 -2.55 -16.26 12.88
CA LYS A 25 -2.52 -16.99 11.60
C LYS A 25 -1.62 -16.32 10.56
N VAL A 26 -1.71 -15.00 10.43
CA VAL A 26 -0.86 -14.23 9.49
C VAL A 26 0.62 -14.40 9.88
N ALA A 27 0.95 -14.27 11.16
CA ALA A 27 2.30 -14.44 11.67
C ALA A 27 2.84 -15.87 11.45
N ASP A 28 2.03 -16.89 11.74
CA ASP A 28 2.42 -18.29 11.58
C ASP A 28 2.71 -18.63 10.10
N VAL A 29 1.87 -18.15 9.17
CA VAL A 29 2.11 -18.32 7.73
C VAL A 29 3.36 -17.55 7.29
N LEU A 30 3.55 -16.32 7.78
CA LEU A 30 4.72 -15.51 7.44
C LEU A 30 6.03 -16.17 7.90
N VAL A 31 6.09 -16.65 9.14
CA VAL A 31 7.25 -17.32 9.74
C VAL A 31 7.60 -18.62 9.01
N ALA A 32 6.60 -19.36 8.52
CA ALA A 32 6.82 -20.57 7.75
C ALA A 32 7.44 -20.33 6.36
N LEU A 33 7.32 -19.10 5.83
CA LEU A 33 7.86 -18.74 4.52
C LEU A 33 9.31 -18.26 4.62
N PRO A 34 10.20 -18.71 3.72
CA PRO A 34 11.58 -18.23 3.69
C PRO A 34 11.63 -16.74 3.34
N ALA A 35 12.42 -15.96 4.09
CA ALA A 35 12.62 -14.54 3.82
C ALA A 35 13.56 -14.33 2.61
N PRO A 36 13.10 -13.70 1.51
CA PRO A 36 13.94 -13.50 0.33
C PRO A 36 15.14 -12.57 0.57
N ARG A 37 16.30 -12.96 0.03
CA ARG A 37 17.51 -12.12 0.04
C ARG A 37 17.44 -10.93 -0.91
N TYR A 38 16.53 -10.95 -1.89
CA TYR A 38 16.34 -9.88 -2.86
C TYR A 38 14.86 -9.76 -3.19
N PHE A 39 14.37 -8.52 -3.30
CA PHE A 39 13.00 -8.22 -3.70
C PHE A 39 13.08 -7.41 -4.99
N PRO A 40 12.74 -7.99 -6.16
CA PRO A 40 12.78 -7.24 -7.40
C PRO A 40 11.77 -6.08 -7.35
N PRO A 41 12.18 -4.87 -7.81
CA PRO A 41 11.25 -3.76 -7.96
C PRO A 41 10.23 -4.11 -9.05
N GLY A 42 8.98 -3.71 -8.85
CA GLY A 42 7.91 -4.02 -9.78
C GLY A 42 6.58 -3.47 -9.29
N LYS A 43 5.58 -3.52 -10.16
CA LYS A 43 4.21 -3.20 -9.77
C LYS A 43 3.71 -4.27 -8.78
N PRO A 44 2.97 -3.88 -7.72
CA PRO A 44 2.36 -4.85 -6.84
C PRO A 44 1.48 -5.80 -7.65
N ASN A 45 1.62 -7.11 -7.40
CA ASN A 45 0.76 -8.09 -8.04
C ASN A 45 -0.57 -8.11 -7.29
N PHE A 46 -1.49 -7.28 -7.74
CA PHE A 46 -2.88 -7.35 -7.31
C PHE A 46 -3.46 -8.64 -7.90
N GLN A 47 -3.67 -9.66 -7.07
CA GLN A 47 -4.53 -10.80 -7.40
C GLN A 47 -5.89 -10.70 -6.68
N PRO A 48 -6.68 -9.62 -6.89
CA PRO A 48 -7.85 -9.35 -6.06
C PRO A 48 -9.03 -10.27 -6.41
N GLU A 49 -9.11 -10.78 -7.64
CA GLU A 49 -10.37 -11.34 -8.15
C GLU A 49 -10.65 -12.77 -7.71
N ILE A 50 -9.66 -13.65 -7.56
CA ILE A 50 -9.96 -15.07 -7.31
C ILE A 50 -10.29 -15.36 -5.83
N ARG A 51 -9.76 -14.56 -4.89
CA ARG A 51 -9.80 -14.90 -3.46
C ARG A 51 -10.85 -14.15 -2.64
N LEU A 52 -11.40 -13.05 -3.17
CA LEU A 52 -12.44 -12.25 -2.51
C LEU A 52 -13.87 -12.59 -3.00
N LEU A 53 -14.00 -13.26 -4.14
CA LEU A 53 -15.27 -13.72 -4.71
C LEU A 53 -15.74 -15.05 -4.09
N THR A 54 -15.69 -15.14 -2.77
CA THR A 54 -16.16 -16.31 -2.00
C THR A 54 -17.28 -15.90 -1.07
N ASP A 55 -18.28 -16.77 -0.88
CA ASP A 55 -19.45 -16.51 -0.01
C ASP A 55 -19.05 -16.18 1.45
N THR A 56 -17.86 -16.65 1.86
CA THR A 56 -17.26 -16.35 3.16
C THR A 56 -16.08 -15.42 3.02
N ARG A 57 -15.92 -14.47 3.94
CA ARG A 57 -14.73 -13.61 4.01
C ARG A 57 -13.46 -14.47 4.19
N PRO A 58 -12.49 -14.39 3.26
CA PRO A 58 -11.25 -15.13 3.40
C PRO A 58 -10.41 -14.60 4.57
N SER A 59 -9.57 -15.48 5.11
CA SER A 59 -8.54 -15.08 6.09
C SER A 59 -7.51 -14.16 5.45
N LEU A 60 -6.98 -13.19 6.20
CA LEU A 60 -5.90 -12.31 5.75
C LEU A 60 -4.61 -13.08 5.47
N ALA A 61 -4.40 -14.22 6.14
CA ALA A 61 -3.25 -15.10 5.93
C ALA A 61 -3.14 -15.60 4.49
N VAL A 62 -4.26 -15.64 3.76
CA VAL A 62 -4.34 -16.05 2.36
C VAL A 62 -3.59 -15.10 1.43
N PHE A 63 -3.36 -13.84 1.83
CA PHE A 63 -2.61 -12.87 1.01
C PHE A 63 -1.12 -12.81 1.35
N VAL A 64 -0.68 -13.57 2.36
CA VAL A 64 0.73 -13.62 2.78
C VAL A 64 1.53 -14.44 1.78
N THR A 65 2.65 -13.88 1.32
CA THR A 65 3.63 -14.57 0.47
C THR A 65 5.03 -14.22 0.92
N GLU A 66 6.07 -14.77 0.30
CA GLU A 66 7.46 -14.40 0.58
C GLU A 66 7.71 -12.88 0.43
N ARG A 67 6.92 -12.20 -0.42
CA ARG A 67 7.00 -10.74 -0.60
C ARG A 67 6.54 -9.95 0.62
N SER A 68 5.77 -10.56 1.53
CA SER A 68 5.34 -9.97 2.80
C SER A 68 6.49 -9.65 3.74
N TRP A 69 7.67 -10.25 3.53
CA TRP A 69 8.90 -9.90 4.25
C TRP A 69 9.51 -8.55 3.86
N LEU A 70 9.01 -7.90 2.80
CA LEU A 70 9.60 -6.68 2.26
C LEU A 70 9.68 -5.54 3.29
N LEU A 71 8.58 -5.26 4.00
CA LEU A 71 8.55 -4.15 4.97
C LEU A 71 9.54 -4.38 6.13
N PHE A 72 9.60 -5.60 6.66
CA PHE A 72 10.56 -5.96 7.71
C PHE A 72 12.01 -5.75 7.27
N LYS A 73 12.32 -6.09 6.01
CA LYS A 73 13.64 -5.87 5.44
C LYS A 73 13.98 -4.40 5.22
N LEU A 74 13.03 -3.62 4.72
CA LEU A 74 13.23 -2.19 4.47
C LEU A 74 13.54 -1.44 5.75
N PHE A 75 12.84 -1.77 6.84
CA PHE A 75 13.06 -1.11 8.13
C PHE A 75 14.17 -1.76 8.98
N ARG A 76 14.70 -2.92 8.57
CA ARG A 76 15.75 -3.67 9.29
C ARG A 76 15.38 -4.01 10.74
N LEU A 77 14.15 -4.44 10.95
CA LEU A 77 13.60 -4.61 12.28
C LEU A 77 13.63 -6.06 12.75
N ASP A 78 13.71 -6.22 14.07
CA ASP A 78 13.61 -7.52 14.71
C ASP A 78 12.19 -8.08 14.56
N THR A 79 12.15 -9.39 14.29
CA THR A 79 10.94 -10.15 13.98
C THR A 79 10.73 -11.30 14.96
N ALA A 80 11.57 -11.43 15.99
CA ALA A 80 11.46 -12.48 17.01
C ALA A 80 10.09 -12.49 17.71
N TRP A 81 9.46 -11.32 17.85
CA TRP A 81 8.13 -11.19 18.45
C TRP A 81 7.03 -11.91 17.65
N LEU A 82 7.20 -12.15 16.33
CA LEU A 82 6.24 -12.92 15.53
C LEU A 82 6.06 -14.36 16.02
N LEU A 83 7.05 -14.90 16.73
CA LEU A 83 7.02 -16.25 17.31
C LEU A 83 6.20 -16.31 18.61
N THR A 84 5.87 -15.16 19.20
CA THR A 84 5.14 -15.06 20.46
C THR A 84 3.64 -14.83 20.23
N GLU A 85 2.84 -14.91 21.29
CA GLU A 85 1.40 -14.67 21.21
C GLU A 85 1.08 -13.18 20.96
N PRO A 86 0.07 -12.84 20.13
CA PRO A 86 -0.27 -11.45 19.79
C PRO A 86 -0.54 -10.55 20.98
N ALA A 87 -1.11 -11.11 22.06
CA ALA A 87 -1.34 -10.40 23.30
C ALA A 87 -0.05 -9.87 23.96
N THR A 88 1.10 -10.49 23.67
CA THR A 88 2.41 -10.11 24.22
C THR A 88 3.20 -9.17 23.30
N TRP A 89 2.80 -9.02 22.03
CA TRP A 89 3.51 -8.16 21.07
C TRP A 89 3.67 -6.71 21.55
N PRO A 90 2.67 -6.07 22.20
CA PRO A 90 2.83 -4.72 22.74
C PRO A 90 3.96 -4.56 23.77
N LEU A 91 4.50 -5.65 24.32
CA LEU A 91 5.63 -5.63 25.25
C LEU A 91 6.99 -5.59 24.53
N SER A 92 7.04 -5.95 23.24
CA SER A 92 8.27 -5.94 22.45
C SER A 92 8.59 -4.53 21.95
N PRO A 93 9.80 -3.99 22.23
CA PRO A 93 10.22 -2.69 21.69
C PRO A 93 10.20 -2.65 20.15
N ALA A 94 10.61 -3.74 19.49
CA ALA A 94 10.62 -3.82 18.03
C ALA A 94 9.20 -3.75 17.44
N TYR A 95 8.22 -4.37 18.11
CA TYR A 95 6.82 -4.26 17.71
C TYR A 95 6.29 -2.83 17.90
N GLN A 96 6.60 -2.18 19.02
CA GLN A 96 6.18 -0.80 19.28
C GLN A 96 6.74 0.15 18.22
N GLU A 97 8.01 0.01 17.86
CA GLU A 97 8.66 0.82 16.81
C GLU A 97 7.96 0.66 15.44
N LEU A 98 7.66 -0.58 15.03
CA LEU A 98 6.88 -0.84 13.80
C LEU A 98 5.46 -0.28 13.88
N ARG A 99 4.78 -0.46 15.01
CA ARG A 99 3.42 0.03 15.20
C ARG A 99 3.38 1.55 15.09
N ASP A 100 4.33 2.24 15.70
CA ASP A 100 4.41 3.69 15.65
C ASP A 100 4.77 4.16 14.23
N LEU A 101 5.70 3.49 13.55
CA LEU A 101 6.02 3.80 12.16
C LEU A 101 4.79 3.66 11.26
N THR A 102 4.06 2.54 11.36
CA THR A 102 2.88 2.27 10.53
C THR A 102 1.73 3.22 10.82
N ARG A 103 1.51 3.62 12.08
CA ARG A 103 0.52 4.66 12.45
C ARG A 103 0.89 6.04 11.92
N ASN A 104 2.17 6.34 11.84
CA ASN A 104 2.69 7.61 11.33
C ASN A 104 2.91 7.59 9.81
N MET A 105 2.73 6.45 9.13
CA MET A 105 2.74 6.41 7.67
C MET A 105 1.59 7.28 7.16
N LYS A 106 1.94 8.40 6.55
CA LYS A 106 0.97 9.25 5.88
C LYS A 106 0.34 8.44 4.74
N VAL A 107 -0.88 7.94 4.95
CA VAL A 107 -1.67 7.32 3.91
C VAL A 107 -2.16 8.44 3.01
N VAL A 108 -1.36 8.76 2.00
CA VAL A 108 -1.64 9.84 1.05
C VAL A 108 -2.74 9.36 0.10
N ASN A 109 -3.99 9.41 0.57
CA ASN A 109 -5.18 9.28 -0.29
C ASN A 109 -5.21 10.37 -1.37
N ASP A 110 -4.42 11.43 -1.17
CA ASP A 110 -4.26 12.55 -2.09
C ASP A 110 -3.73 12.14 -3.48
N SER A 111 -3.05 11.00 -3.69
CA SER A 111 -2.75 10.55 -5.07
C SER A 111 -3.98 9.96 -5.78
N ALA A 112 -4.82 9.21 -5.07
CA ALA A 112 -6.05 8.64 -5.61
C ALA A 112 -7.14 9.71 -5.76
N GLU A 113 -7.32 10.56 -4.75
CA GLU A 113 -8.21 11.73 -4.79
C GLU A 113 -7.75 12.72 -5.87
N ARG A 114 -6.45 12.98 -6.02
CA ARG A 114 -5.92 13.81 -7.11
C ARG A 114 -6.14 13.16 -8.47
N ALA A 115 -5.96 11.85 -8.62
CA ALA A 115 -6.27 11.17 -9.87
C ALA A 115 -7.77 11.27 -10.23
N VAL A 116 -8.67 11.07 -9.25
CA VAL A 116 -10.12 11.23 -9.45
C VAL A 116 -10.47 12.68 -9.80
N LYS A 117 -9.90 13.65 -9.09
CA LYS A 117 -10.09 15.08 -9.40
C LYS A 117 -9.56 15.42 -10.79
N ASP A 118 -8.41 14.88 -11.16
CA ASP A 118 -7.79 15.06 -12.46
C ASP A 118 -8.62 14.41 -13.59
N VAL A 119 -9.32 13.31 -13.33
CA VAL A 119 -10.30 12.76 -14.28
C VAL A 119 -11.54 13.65 -14.34
N GLN A 120 -12.10 14.07 -13.20
CA GLN A 120 -13.32 14.90 -13.15
C GLN A 120 -13.15 16.27 -13.82
N GLU A 121 -11.99 16.92 -13.61
CA GLU A 121 -11.70 18.25 -14.15
C GLU A 121 -11.47 18.21 -15.68
N TYR A 122 -11.04 17.07 -16.22
CA TYR A 122 -10.65 16.93 -17.63
C TYR A 122 -11.58 16.04 -18.46
N ALA A 123 -12.50 15.31 -17.83
CA ALA A 123 -13.55 14.54 -18.52
C ALA A 123 -14.41 15.44 -19.43
N ASN A 124 -14.53 16.73 -19.11
CA ASN A 124 -15.26 17.71 -19.93
C ASN A 124 -14.39 18.34 -21.05
N MET A 125 -13.08 18.15 -21.04
CA MET A 125 -12.17 18.70 -22.05
C MET A 125 -12.19 17.89 -23.35
N THR A 126 -12.62 16.64 -23.31
CA THR A 126 -12.79 15.81 -24.50
C THR A 126 -14.10 15.05 -24.43
N ARG A 127 -14.90 15.12 -25.51
CA ARG A 127 -16.19 14.40 -25.61
C ARG A 127 -16.03 12.92 -25.96
N ASP A 128 -14.81 12.53 -26.34
CA ASP A 128 -14.44 11.18 -26.75
C ASP A 128 -13.70 10.47 -25.60
N ALA A 129 -14.29 9.39 -25.11
CA ALA A 129 -13.78 8.64 -23.97
C ALA A 129 -12.38 8.04 -24.23
N GLY A 130 -12.02 7.79 -25.50
CA GLY A 130 -10.74 7.18 -25.87
C GLY A 130 -9.51 8.09 -25.66
N HIS A 131 -9.71 9.40 -25.53
CA HIS A 131 -8.63 10.39 -25.46
C HIS A 131 -8.45 11.02 -24.07
N ILE A 132 -9.25 10.63 -23.09
CA ILE A 132 -9.15 11.13 -21.71
C ILE A 132 -7.80 10.74 -21.11
N ASP A 133 -7.31 9.53 -21.38
CA ASP A 133 -6.03 9.04 -20.89
C ASP A 133 -4.84 9.84 -21.45
N ASP A 134 -4.89 10.22 -22.73
CA ASP A 134 -3.85 11.04 -23.37
C ASP A 134 -3.73 12.42 -22.71
N VAL A 135 -4.87 13.06 -22.42
CA VAL A 135 -4.93 14.37 -21.76
C VAL A 135 -4.34 14.30 -20.34
N ILE A 136 -4.63 13.22 -19.61
CA ILE A 136 -4.09 12.99 -18.26
C ILE A 136 -2.57 12.77 -18.33
N LEU A 137 -2.10 11.95 -19.26
CA LEU A 137 -0.66 11.66 -19.45
C LEU A 137 0.14 12.92 -19.80
N VAL A 138 -0.37 13.75 -20.72
CA VAL A 138 0.26 15.02 -21.08
C VAL A 138 0.42 15.93 -19.87
N ARG A 139 -0.59 16.01 -19.00
CA ARG A 139 -0.50 16.83 -17.78
C ARG A 139 0.48 16.27 -16.76
N ILE A 140 0.56 14.96 -16.58
CA ILE A 140 1.54 14.33 -15.68
C ILE A 140 2.95 14.64 -16.17
N ASP A 141 3.23 14.46 -17.47
CA ASP A 141 4.52 14.82 -18.08
C ASP A 141 4.83 16.32 -17.91
N HIS A 142 3.83 17.19 -18.13
CA HIS A 142 4.01 18.62 -17.97
C HIS A 142 4.30 19.02 -16.51
N ARG A 143 3.64 18.41 -15.52
CA ARG A 143 3.94 18.62 -14.09
C ARG A 143 5.31 18.10 -13.68
N CYS A 144 5.78 17.00 -14.28
CA CYS A 144 7.13 16.50 -14.04
C CYS A 144 8.18 17.44 -14.63
N ARG A 145 7.98 17.93 -15.86
CA ARG A 145 8.93 18.82 -16.56
C ARG A 145 8.93 20.26 -16.04
N LEU A 146 7.77 20.77 -15.64
CA LEU A 146 7.58 22.15 -15.18
C LEU A 146 7.26 22.22 -13.69
N SER A 147 7.82 21.31 -12.89
CA SER A 147 7.57 21.22 -11.45
C SER A 147 7.91 22.50 -10.65
N HIS A 148 8.75 23.37 -11.22
CA HIS A 148 9.15 24.66 -10.67
C HIS A 148 8.18 25.80 -11.00
N LEU A 149 7.31 25.63 -12.00
CA LEU A 149 6.35 26.64 -12.42
C LEU A 149 4.98 26.38 -11.78
N ARG A 150 4.43 27.44 -11.19
CA ARG A 150 3.08 27.46 -10.62
C ARG A 150 2.15 28.18 -11.59
N LYS A 151 0.85 27.98 -11.41
CA LYS A 151 -0.18 28.65 -12.22
C LYS A 151 -0.09 30.18 -12.18
N ALA A 152 0.52 30.74 -11.12
CA ALA A 152 0.78 32.17 -10.99
C ALA A 152 1.85 32.66 -11.98
N ASP A 153 2.85 31.83 -12.29
CA ASP A 153 3.98 32.19 -13.17
C ASP A 153 3.57 32.24 -14.65
N LEU A 154 2.38 31.70 -14.99
CA LEU A 154 1.77 31.80 -16.32
C LEU A 154 1.11 33.16 -16.57
N ASN A 155 0.79 33.92 -15.51
CA ASN A 155 0.21 35.26 -15.67
C ASN A 155 1.24 36.31 -16.08
N ASP A 156 2.54 36.02 -15.93
CA ASP A 156 3.63 36.91 -16.35
C ASP A 156 4.02 36.72 -17.83
N ILE A 157 3.41 35.75 -18.52
CA ILE A 157 3.74 35.35 -19.91
C ILE A 157 2.62 35.74 -20.88
N ILE A 158 1.45 36.17 -20.39
CA ILE A 158 0.28 36.62 -21.18
C ILE A 158 0.05 38.11 -20.93
#